data_AF-A0A1Q5UCF2-F1
#
_entry.id   AF-A0A1Q5UCF2-F1
#
_cell.length_a   1.000
_cell.length_b   1.000
_cell.length_c   1.000
_cell.angle_alpha   90.00
_cell.angle_beta   90.00
_cell.angle_gamma   90.00
#
_symmetry.space_group_name_H-M   'P 1'
#
loop_
_entity.id
_entity.type
_entity.pdbx_description
1 polymer ?
#
loop_
_entity_poly.entity_id
_entity_poly.type
_entity_poly.pdbx_seq_one_letter_code
_entity_poly.pdbx_strand_id
1 'polypeptide(L)'
;ISCEALLGNAENYHHFVAAIRPYSGQLEIARNIRHFVRSSSLLETSETKNRTRTGLFQDRYALRGASQWIGPGLEDLLLSIKQLSTELNSTQDNPVINTQSSEVYSGYTLDEEIRIATQEVLNKLAEEPLASL
;
A
#
# COMPACT_ATOMS: atom_id res chain seq x y z
N ILE A 1 -16.89 -4.32 -0.11
CA ILE A 1 -17.71 -4.19 1.12
C ILE A 1 -18.00 -2.74 1.52
N SER A 2 -17.10 -1.95 2.14
CA SER A 2 -17.48 -0.59 2.63
C SER A 2 -18.00 0.35 1.54
N CYS A 3 -17.39 0.34 0.36
CA CYS A 3 -17.88 1.11 -0.80
C CYS A 3 -19.31 0.67 -1.20
N GLU A 4 -19.61 -0.63 -1.17
CA GLU A 4 -20.93 -1.16 -1.53
C GLU A 4 -21.98 -0.89 -0.46
N ALA A 5 -21.64 -1.12 0.81
CA ALA A 5 -22.52 -0.89 1.95
C ALA A 5 -22.95 0.57 2.08
N LEU A 6 -22.08 1.50 1.66
CA LEU A 6 -22.34 2.94 1.68
C LEU A 6 -22.85 3.48 0.33
N LEU A 7 -23.18 2.60 -0.63
CA LEU A 7 -23.66 2.98 -1.96
C LEU A 7 -22.73 3.99 -2.66
N GLY A 8 -21.42 3.76 -2.53
CA GLY A 8 -20.39 4.63 -3.08
C GLY A 8 -20.23 4.53 -4.58
N ASN A 9 -19.23 5.23 -5.10
CA ASN A 9 -18.96 5.33 -6.53
C ASN A 9 -17.70 4.55 -6.93
N ALA A 10 -17.86 3.57 -7.83
CA ALA A 10 -16.75 2.76 -8.33
C ALA A 10 -15.75 3.56 -9.18
N GLU A 11 -16.14 4.74 -9.69
CA GLU A 11 -15.30 5.67 -10.45
C GLU A 11 -14.06 6.13 -9.68
N ASN A 12 -14.15 6.20 -8.34
CA ASN A 12 -13.02 6.56 -7.47
C ASN A 12 -11.78 5.67 -7.71
N TYR A 13 -12.01 4.41 -8.11
CA TYR A 13 -10.97 3.40 -8.32
C TYR A 13 -10.72 3.12 -9.81
N HIS A 14 -11.21 3.97 -10.70
CA HIS A 14 -10.98 3.80 -12.13
C HIS A 14 -9.49 4.00 -12.46
N HIS A 15 -8.96 3.18 -13.38
CA HIS A 15 -7.55 3.22 -13.77
C HIS A 15 -7.09 4.62 -14.18
N PHE A 16 -7.90 5.35 -14.93
CA PHE A 16 -7.60 6.74 -15.33
C PHE A 16 -7.32 7.65 -14.12
N VAL A 17 -8.13 7.57 -13.06
CA VAL A 17 -7.98 8.40 -11.85
C VAL A 17 -6.65 8.05 -11.16
N ALA A 18 -6.38 6.75 -10.99
CA ALA A 18 -5.15 6.30 -10.36
C ALA A 18 -3.89 6.64 -11.20
N ALA A 19 -4.01 6.68 -12.53
CA ALA A 19 -2.91 6.98 -13.44
C ALA A 19 -2.50 8.47 -13.47
N ILE A 20 -3.31 9.40 -12.95
CA ILE A 20 -2.95 10.83 -12.86
C ILE A 20 -1.72 11.02 -11.96
N ARG A 21 -1.59 10.20 -10.91
CA ARG A 21 -0.43 10.14 -10.02
C ARG A 21 -0.04 8.67 -9.82
N PRO A 22 0.79 8.11 -10.71
CA PRO A 22 0.92 6.66 -10.89
C PRO A 22 1.88 6.03 -9.86
N TYR A 23 1.63 6.24 -8.56
CA TYR A 23 2.30 5.46 -7.51
C TYR A 23 1.89 3.99 -7.59
N SER A 24 2.84 3.08 -7.46
CA SER A 24 2.63 1.64 -7.67
C SER A 24 1.56 1.06 -6.75
N GLY A 25 1.62 1.34 -5.44
CA GLY A 25 0.66 0.89 -4.46
C GLY A 25 -0.72 1.49 -4.70
N GLN A 26 -0.81 2.77 -5.08
CA GLN A 26 -2.09 3.39 -5.42
C GLN A 26 -2.76 2.70 -6.62
N LEU A 27 -1.99 2.45 -7.69
CA LEU A 27 -2.47 1.75 -8.88
C LEU A 27 -2.95 0.34 -8.54
N GLU A 28 -2.18 -0.39 -7.75
CA GLU A 28 -2.52 -1.74 -7.32
C GLU A 28 -3.79 -1.77 -6.48
N ILE A 29 -3.88 -0.93 -5.45
CA ILE A 29 -5.06 -0.86 -4.58
C ILE A 29 -6.30 -0.45 -5.37
N ALA A 30 -6.21 0.56 -6.25
CA ALA A 30 -7.33 0.97 -7.10
C ALA A 30 -7.80 -0.19 -7.99
N ARG A 31 -6.86 -0.90 -8.64
CA ARG A 31 -7.17 -2.07 -9.47
C ARG A 31 -7.85 -3.16 -8.65
N ASN A 32 -7.35 -3.46 -7.45
CA ASN A 32 -7.88 -4.53 -6.60
C ASN A 32 -9.29 -4.17 -6.09
N ILE A 33 -9.50 -2.97 -5.55
CA ILE A 33 -10.83 -2.52 -5.12
C ILE A 33 -11.81 -2.55 -6.29
N ARG A 34 -11.43 -2.01 -7.45
CA ARG A 34 -12.28 -2.01 -8.65
C ARG A 34 -12.61 -3.43 -9.10
N HIS A 35 -11.65 -4.35 -9.05
CA HIS A 35 -11.87 -5.75 -9.38
C HIS A 35 -12.91 -6.40 -8.48
N PHE A 36 -12.84 -6.17 -7.16
CA PHE A 36 -13.78 -6.74 -6.21
C PHE A 36 -15.21 -6.21 -6.40
N VAL A 37 -15.37 -4.96 -6.81
CA VAL A 37 -16.69 -4.32 -6.88
C VAL A 37 -17.29 -4.24 -8.29
N ARG A 38 -16.58 -4.73 -9.33
CA ARG A 38 -16.97 -4.54 -10.75
C ARG A 38 -18.34 -5.10 -11.14
N SER A 39 -18.83 -6.12 -10.44
CA SER A 39 -20.13 -6.76 -10.70
C SER A 39 -21.19 -6.40 -9.67
N SER A 40 -20.92 -5.43 -8.80
CA SER A 40 -21.86 -4.99 -7.78
C SER A 40 -22.98 -4.16 -8.40
N SER A 41 -24.23 -4.58 -8.20
CA SER A 41 -25.40 -3.82 -8.63
C SER A 41 -25.74 -2.66 -7.68
N LEU A 42 -25.01 -2.52 -6.58
CA LEU A 42 -25.23 -1.51 -5.54
C LEU A 42 -24.49 -0.20 -5.81
N LEU A 43 -23.44 -0.24 -6.62
CA LEU A 43 -22.55 0.90 -6.82
C LEU A 43 -22.98 1.77 -7.99
N GLU A 44 -22.76 3.07 -7.83
CA GLU A 44 -22.73 3.98 -8.97
C GLU A 44 -21.47 3.75 -9.79
N THR A 45 -21.61 3.84 -11.11
CA THR A 45 -20.51 3.79 -12.08
C THR A 45 -20.56 5.05 -12.94
N SER A 46 -19.50 5.32 -13.71
CA SER A 46 -19.49 6.47 -14.62
C SER A 46 -20.66 6.47 -15.63
N GLU A 47 -21.23 5.29 -15.93
CA GLU A 47 -22.37 5.09 -16.83
C GLU A 47 -23.72 5.30 -16.13
N THR A 48 -23.82 4.88 -14.86
CA THR A 48 -25.09 4.90 -14.09
C THR A 48 -25.23 6.10 -13.16
N LYS A 49 -24.18 6.92 -13.02
CA LYS A 49 -24.13 8.07 -12.09
C LYS A 49 -25.15 9.15 -12.47
N ASN A 50 -26.07 9.42 -11.55
CA ASN A 50 -27.02 10.52 -11.69
C ASN A 50 -26.33 11.87 -11.42
N ARG A 51 -26.05 12.61 -12.49
CA ARG A 51 -25.33 13.90 -12.41
C ARG A 51 -26.19 15.08 -11.92
N THR A 52 -27.49 14.87 -11.77
CA THR A 52 -28.46 15.89 -11.37
C THR A 52 -29.09 15.59 -10.01
N ARG A 53 -28.52 14.64 -9.24
CA ARG A 53 -29.05 14.26 -7.92
C ARG A 53 -28.87 15.39 -6.90
N THR A 54 -29.80 15.47 -5.95
CA THR A 54 -29.69 16.36 -4.79
C THR A 54 -28.79 15.72 -3.71
N GLY A 55 -28.03 16.55 -2.99
CA GLY A 55 -27.08 16.10 -1.96
C GLY A 55 -25.62 16.09 -2.41
N LEU A 56 -24.76 15.34 -1.70
CA LEU A 56 -23.33 15.27 -2.02
C LEU A 56 -23.12 14.57 -3.37
N PHE A 57 -22.39 15.22 -4.27
CA PHE A 57 -22.06 14.66 -5.58
C PHE A 57 -20.88 13.65 -5.53
N GLN A 58 -20.06 13.74 -4.50
CA GLN A 58 -18.83 12.97 -4.33
C GLN A 58 -18.87 12.22 -3.01
N ASP A 59 -18.28 11.03 -3.00
CA ASP A 59 -18.09 10.28 -1.76
C ASP A 59 -17.14 11.02 -0.82
N ARG A 60 -17.30 10.76 0.48
CA ARG A 60 -16.38 11.22 1.52
C ARG A 60 -14.98 10.63 1.30
N TYR A 61 -13.97 11.31 1.86
CA TYR A 61 -12.56 10.97 1.64
C TYR A 61 -12.21 9.52 2.00
N ALA A 62 -12.82 8.97 3.05
CA ALA A 62 -12.58 7.57 3.44
C ALA A 62 -12.84 6.56 2.31
N LEU A 63 -13.84 6.81 1.44
CA LEU A 63 -14.08 5.97 0.26
C LEU A 63 -13.30 6.46 -0.95
N ARG A 64 -13.40 7.76 -1.25
CA ARG A 64 -12.86 8.34 -2.47
C ARG A 64 -11.34 8.33 -2.55
N GLY A 65 -10.68 8.52 -1.41
CA GLY A 65 -9.23 8.57 -1.27
C GLY A 65 -8.61 7.23 -0.85
N ALA A 66 -9.37 6.14 -0.77
CA ALA A 66 -8.89 4.89 -0.18
C ALA A 66 -7.63 4.35 -0.87
N SER A 67 -7.56 4.38 -2.21
CA SER A 67 -6.36 3.93 -2.92
C SER A 67 -5.13 4.80 -2.67
N GLN A 68 -5.33 6.11 -2.52
CA GLN A 68 -4.27 7.09 -2.26
C GLN A 68 -3.75 6.95 -0.84
N TRP A 69 -4.64 6.61 0.10
CA TRP A 69 -4.29 6.43 1.52
C TRP A 69 -3.59 5.10 1.78
N ILE A 70 -4.12 4.00 1.23
CA ILE A 70 -3.59 2.65 1.46
C ILE A 70 -2.32 2.39 0.64
N GLY A 71 -2.21 2.99 -0.55
CA GLY A 71 -1.12 2.76 -1.50
C GLY A 71 0.29 2.90 -0.89
N PRO A 72 0.62 4.03 -0.23
CA PRO A 72 1.93 4.21 0.40
C PRO A 72 2.24 3.15 1.46
N GLY A 73 1.26 2.79 2.31
CA GLY A 73 1.45 1.76 3.33
C GLY A 73 1.75 0.38 2.73
N LEU A 74 1.15 0.05 1.58
CA LEU A 74 1.50 -1.16 0.82
C LEU A 74 2.94 -1.11 0.30
N GLU A 75 3.38 0.02 -0.24
CA GLU A 75 4.75 0.19 -0.74
C GLU A 75 5.78 0.05 0.38
N ASP A 76 5.52 0.65 1.53
CA ASP A 76 6.36 0.52 2.73
C ASP A 76 6.46 -0.95 3.18
N LEU A 77 5.32 -1.64 3.29
CA LEU A 77 5.30 -3.04 3.72
C LEU A 77 6.11 -3.94 2.77
N LEU A 78 5.97 -3.73 1.46
CA LEU A 78 6.73 -4.49 0.46
C LEU A 78 8.23 -4.22 0.57
N LEU A 79 8.63 -2.97 0.82
CA LEU A 79 10.03 -2.61 1.05
C LEU A 79 10.57 -3.30 2.31
N SER A 80 9.84 -3.25 3.41
CA SER A 80 10.26 -3.87 4.67
C SER A 80 10.37 -5.39 4.54
N ILE A 81 9.43 -6.05 3.87
CA ILE A 81 9.53 -7.49 3.58
C ILE A 81 10.79 -7.79 2.77
N LYS A 82 11.12 -6.97 1.77
CA LYS A 82 12.34 -7.13 0.98
C LYS A 82 13.60 -6.99 1.83
N GLN A 83 13.67 -5.97 2.68
CA GLN A 83 14.82 -5.73 3.57
C GLN A 83 14.99 -6.88 4.58
N LEU A 84 13.90 -7.27 5.25
CA LEU A 84 13.90 -8.41 6.17
C LEU A 84 14.31 -9.71 5.47
N SER A 85 13.85 -9.93 4.24
CA SER A 85 14.23 -11.11 3.45
C SER A 85 15.72 -11.12 3.12
N THR A 86 16.30 -9.98 2.74
CA THR A 86 17.75 -9.86 2.52
C THR A 86 18.52 -10.18 3.80
N GLU A 87 18.07 -9.63 4.92
CA GLU A 87 18.76 -9.71 6.19
C GLU A 87 18.72 -11.12 6.79
N LEU A 88 17.54 -11.76 6.77
CA LEU A 88 17.38 -13.15 7.19
C LEU A 88 18.20 -14.15 6.35
N ASN A 89 18.65 -13.74 5.17
CA ASN A 89 19.47 -14.55 4.28
C ASN A 89 20.91 -14.02 4.14
N SER A 90 21.32 -13.08 4.98
CA SER A 90 22.69 -12.54 5.03
C SER A 90 23.50 -13.19 6.15
N THR A 91 24.82 -13.27 5.98
CA THR A 91 25.73 -13.62 7.07
C THR A 91 25.96 -12.40 7.94
N GLN A 92 25.71 -12.51 9.24
CA GLN A 92 26.05 -11.46 10.21
C GLN A 92 27.41 -11.70 10.89
N ASP A 93 28.02 -12.86 10.65
CA ASP A 93 29.31 -13.21 11.21
C ASP A 93 30.45 -12.34 10.67
N ASN A 94 31.40 -12.01 11.54
CA ASN A 94 32.63 -11.29 11.22
C ASN A 94 33.82 -11.93 11.96
N PRO A 95 34.98 -12.19 11.31
CA PRO A 95 35.32 -11.88 9.91
C PRO A 95 34.64 -12.79 8.88
N VAL A 96 34.45 -12.28 7.66
CA VAL A 96 33.90 -13.03 6.53
C VAL A 96 35.03 -13.70 5.75
N ILE A 97 34.90 -15.01 5.53
CA ILE A 97 35.90 -15.82 4.81
C ILE A 97 35.46 -16.00 3.36
N ASN A 98 36.27 -15.53 2.41
CA ASN A 98 36.06 -15.81 0.99
C ASN A 98 36.92 -17.02 0.56
N THR A 99 36.27 -18.16 0.37
CA THR A 99 36.95 -19.41 0.00
C THR A 99 37.47 -19.42 -1.43
N GLN A 100 36.95 -18.57 -2.33
CA GLN A 100 37.42 -18.50 -3.72
C GLN A 100 38.76 -17.76 -3.81
N SER A 101 38.93 -16.68 -3.04
CA SER A 101 40.19 -15.93 -2.99
C SER A 101 41.13 -16.41 -1.88
N SER A 102 40.66 -17.26 -0.95
CA SER A 102 41.38 -17.63 0.28
C SER A 102 41.72 -16.43 1.17
N GLU A 103 40.88 -15.39 1.13
CA GLU A 103 41.06 -14.15 1.89
C GLU A 103 40.07 -14.06 3.06
N VAL A 104 40.45 -13.30 4.09
CA VAL A 104 39.63 -13.01 5.26
C VAL A 104 39.39 -11.51 5.33
N TYR A 105 38.11 -11.11 5.34
CA TYR A 105 37.69 -9.71 5.36
C TYR A 105 37.05 -9.37 6.70
N SER A 106 37.57 -8.35 7.37
CA SER A 106 36.95 -7.75 8.54
C SER A 106 36.15 -6.53 8.12
N GLY A 107 34.88 -6.74 7.82
CA GLY A 107 33.93 -5.70 7.44
C GLY A 107 33.01 -5.31 8.60
N TYR A 108 32.11 -4.37 8.34
CA TYR A 108 30.97 -4.13 9.22
C TYR A 108 29.75 -4.84 8.63
N THR A 109 29.30 -5.89 9.32
CA THR A 109 27.99 -6.53 9.15
C THR A 109 27.07 -5.94 10.22
N LEU A 110 25.94 -5.35 9.81
CA LEU A 110 25.20 -4.36 10.58
C LEU A 110 23.88 -4.97 11.09
N ASP A 111 23.74 -5.21 12.40
CA ASP A 111 22.54 -5.82 13.02
C ASP A 111 21.30 -4.89 13.12
N GLU A 112 21.46 -3.58 12.91
CA GLU A 112 20.45 -2.55 13.26
C GLU A 112 19.34 -2.34 12.21
N GLU A 113 19.51 -2.83 10.97
CA GLU A 113 18.55 -2.59 9.87
C GLU A 113 17.18 -3.23 10.10
N ILE A 114 17.12 -4.37 10.81
CA ILE A 114 15.85 -5.02 11.20
C ILE A 114 15.00 -4.08 12.06
N ARG A 115 15.62 -3.32 12.96
CA ARG A 115 14.90 -2.51 13.96
C ARG A 115 14.21 -1.31 13.31
N ILE A 116 14.87 -0.64 12.35
CA ILE A 116 14.33 0.56 11.71
C ILE A 116 13.16 0.20 10.80
N ALA A 117 13.33 -0.79 9.91
CA ALA A 117 12.29 -1.21 8.98
C ALA A 117 11.05 -1.73 9.71
N THR A 118 11.23 -2.50 10.79
CA THR A 118 10.12 -3.03 11.58
C THR A 118 9.42 -1.93 12.38
N GLN A 119 10.16 -0.99 12.97
CA GLN A 119 9.57 0.08 13.77
C GLN A 119 8.80 1.09 12.91
N GLU A 120 9.26 1.39 11.69
CA GLU A 120 8.52 2.29 10.78
C GLU A 120 7.19 1.68 10.33
N VAL A 121 7.16 0.39 9.99
CA VAL A 121 5.91 -0.30 9.67
C VAL A 121 4.98 -0.36 10.88
N LEU A 122 5.50 -0.72 12.05
CA LEU A 122 4.71 -0.77 13.29
C LEU A 122 4.13 0.59 13.65
N ASN A 123 4.92 1.66 13.52
CA ASN A 123 4.45 3.03 13.78
C ASN A 123 3.35 3.43 12.79
N LYS A 124 3.51 3.12 11.49
CA LYS A 124 2.48 3.43 10.48
C LYS A 124 1.18 2.62 10.69
N LEU A 125 1.29 1.37 11.13
CA LEU A 125 0.12 0.55 11.50
C LEU A 125 -0.54 1.03 12.80
N ALA A 126 0.25 1.53 13.76
CA ALA A 126 -0.25 2.06 15.03
C ALA A 126 -0.82 3.48 14.90
N GLU A 127 -0.33 4.25 13.92
CA GLU A 127 -0.83 5.58 13.62
C GLU A 127 -2.18 5.58 12.93
N GLU A 128 -2.80 4.43 12.60
CA GLU A 128 -4.20 4.28 12.14
C GLU A 128 -5.11 5.21 12.96
N PRO A 129 -5.35 6.45 12.49
CA PRO A 129 -6.27 7.27 13.19
C PRO A 129 -7.59 6.83 12.62
N LEU A 130 -8.52 6.49 13.51
CA LEU A 130 -9.93 6.76 13.29
C LEU A 130 -10.13 8.28 13.10
N ALA A 131 -9.39 8.91 12.18
CA ALA A 131 -9.40 10.33 11.88
C ALA A 131 -10.73 10.62 11.23
N SER A 132 -11.70 10.91 12.10
CA SER A 132 -12.95 11.60 11.84
C SER A 132 -13.76 11.01 10.67
N LEU A 133 -14.58 9.99 10.98
CA LEU A 133 -15.84 9.78 10.26
C LEU A 133 -16.76 11.01 10.42
#